data_AF-A0A833D3M7-F1
#
_entry.id   AF-A0A833D3M7-F1
#
_cell.length_a   1.000
_cell.length_b   1.000
_cell.length_c   1.000
_cell.angle_alpha   90.00
_cell.angle_beta   90.00
_cell.angle_gamma   90.00
#
_symmetry.space_group_name_H-M   'P 1'
#
loop_
_entity.id
_entity.type
_entity.pdbx_description
1 polymer ?
#
loop_
_entity_poly.entity_id
_entity_poly.type
_entity_poly.pdbx_seq_one_letter_code
_entity_poly.pdbx_strand_id
1 'polypeptide(L)'
;MSQEASSRCKSEAAPEASSRALIRSLAAGAMYRYVRLVRGTARVVSEPPDPDQYLKDQHPSINVFWHGQTMMIPAYRSQQIPYSSIVARHGDAEIVAGVLERFGITLIRGAGPGGFAQCMQPATIARAAARALAAGSS
;
A
#
# COMPACT_ATOMS: atom_id res chain seq x y z
N MET A 1 25.58 36.93 18.39
CA MET A 1 25.32 35.64 19.07
C MET A 1 23.94 35.06 18.73
N SER A 2 23.54 35.03 17.44
CA SER A 2 22.23 34.46 17.04
C SER A 2 22.27 33.74 15.68
N GLN A 3 23.46 33.30 15.23
CA GLN A 3 23.62 32.54 13.98
C GLN A 3 24.10 31.09 14.18
N GLU A 4 24.54 30.70 15.38
CA GLU A 4 25.10 29.35 15.61
C GLU A 4 24.05 28.25 15.89
N ALA A 5 22.78 28.59 16.07
CA ALA A 5 21.73 27.60 16.33
C ALA A 5 21.11 27.00 15.05
N SER A 6 21.23 27.65 13.90
CA SER A 6 20.57 27.22 12.65
C SER A 6 21.42 26.26 11.80
N SER A 7 22.69 26.03 12.14
CA SER A 7 23.62 25.25 11.31
C SER A 7 23.71 23.76 11.64
N ARG A 8 23.02 23.28 12.70
CA ARG A 8 23.04 21.86 13.11
C ARG A 8 21.91 20.97 12.55
N CYS A 9 20.99 21.52 11.74
CA CYS A 9 19.97 20.72 11.05
C CYS A 9 20.34 20.48 9.57
N LYS A 10 21.60 20.17 9.29
CA LYS A 10 22.04 19.50 8.07
C LYS A 10 23.03 18.41 8.48
N SER A 11 22.51 17.29 8.97
CA SER A 11 23.28 16.07 9.19
C SER A 11 22.88 15.07 8.11
N GLU A 12 23.78 14.93 7.12
CA GLU A 12 24.05 13.73 6.32
C GLU A 12 22.85 12.87 5.87
N ALA A 13 22.26 13.25 4.73
CA ALA A 13 21.63 12.27 3.83
C ALA A 13 22.72 11.44 3.12
N ALA A 14 23.37 10.56 3.89
CA ALA A 14 24.46 9.69 3.46
C ALA A 14 23.89 8.33 2.97
N PRO A 15 24.67 7.47 2.28
CA PRO A 15 24.21 6.38 1.40
C PRO A 15 23.27 5.31 2.01
N GLU A 16 23.07 5.30 3.33
CA GLU A 16 22.09 4.42 3.99
C GLU A 16 20.64 4.62 3.52
N ALA A 17 20.22 5.85 3.24
CA ALA A 17 18.84 6.11 2.78
C ALA A 17 18.58 5.47 1.41
N SER A 18 19.58 5.54 0.51
CA SER A 18 19.55 4.91 -0.81
C SER A 18 19.62 3.39 -0.70
N SER A 19 20.51 2.85 0.13
CA SER A 19 20.62 1.41 0.38
C SER A 19 19.33 0.83 0.94
N ARG A 20 18.68 1.50 1.92
CA ARG A 20 17.38 1.07 2.47
C ARG A 20 16.27 1.13 1.42
N ALA A 21 16.24 2.17 0.58
CA ALA A 21 15.29 2.28 -0.52
C ALA A 21 15.49 1.17 -1.56
N LEU A 22 16.74 0.86 -1.91
CA LEU A 22 17.09 -0.24 -2.81
C LEU A 22 16.67 -1.59 -2.22
N ILE A 23 17.02 -1.85 -0.95
CA ILE A 23 16.63 -3.08 -0.24
C ILE A 23 15.11 -3.24 -0.24
N ARG A 24 14.35 -2.16 0.06
CA ARG A 24 12.88 -2.19 0.03
C ARG A 24 12.33 -2.48 -1.37
N SER A 25 12.89 -1.86 -2.40
CA SER A 25 12.48 -2.09 -3.79
C SER A 25 12.74 -3.52 -4.24
N LEU A 26 13.90 -4.07 -3.90
CA LEU A 26 14.27 -5.45 -4.16
C LEU A 26 13.37 -6.42 -3.38
N ALA A 27 13.14 -6.16 -2.10
CA ALA A 27 12.24 -6.96 -1.27
C ALA A 27 10.80 -6.95 -1.83
N ALA A 28 10.30 -5.78 -2.23
CA ALA A 28 8.98 -5.66 -2.86
C ALA A 28 8.92 -6.41 -4.19
N GLY A 29 9.99 -6.35 -5.00
CA GLY A 29 10.10 -7.11 -6.24
C GLY A 29 10.10 -8.63 -6.01
N ALA A 30 10.90 -9.10 -5.05
CA ALA A 30 10.96 -10.50 -4.66
C ALA A 30 9.61 -10.99 -4.13
N MET A 31 8.96 -10.21 -3.26
CA MET A 31 7.64 -10.53 -2.71
C MET A 31 6.57 -10.58 -3.80
N TYR A 32 6.56 -9.62 -4.73
CA TYR A 32 5.66 -9.63 -5.89
C TYR A 32 5.80 -10.93 -6.72
N ARG A 33 7.05 -11.36 -6.96
CA ARG A 33 7.31 -12.62 -7.68
C ARG A 33 6.89 -13.84 -6.86
N TYR A 34 7.15 -13.85 -5.55
CA TYR A 34 6.75 -14.91 -4.64
C TYR A 34 5.22 -15.08 -4.60
N VAL A 35 4.47 -13.99 -4.44
CA VAL A 35 2.99 -14.03 -4.45
C VAL A 35 2.47 -14.59 -5.78
N ARG A 36 3.07 -14.20 -6.91
CA ARG A 36 2.71 -14.77 -8.23
C ARG A 36 3.03 -16.25 -8.35
N LEU A 37 4.17 -16.69 -7.79
CA LEU A 37 4.53 -18.10 -7.74
C LEU A 37 3.51 -18.89 -6.92
N VAL A 38 3.19 -18.43 -5.70
CA VAL A 38 2.19 -19.06 -4.83
C VAL A 38 0.83 -19.11 -5.51
N ARG A 39 0.39 -18.02 -6.16
CA ARG A 39 -0.86 -18.03 -6.93
C ARG A 39 -0.84 -19.06 -8.07
N GLY A 40 0.30 -19.26 -8.71
CA GLY A 40 0.45 -20.24 -9.80
C GLY A 40 0.51 -21.69 -9.31
N THR A 41 0.90 -21.94 -8.06
CA THR A 41 1.02 -23.29 -7.50
C THR A 41 -0.12 -23.67 -6.55
N ALA A 42 -0.88 -22.70 -6.04
CA ALA A 42 -1.99 -22.91 -5.14
C ALA A 42 -3.28 -23.23 -5.89
N ARG A 43 -4.11 -24.10 -5.30
CA ARG A 43 -5.50 -24.27 -5.72
C ARG A 43 -6.34 -23.13 -5.13
N VAL A 44 -6.93 -22.32 -6.01
CA VAL A 44 -7.84 -21.24 -5.63
C VAL A 44 -9.25 -21.80 -5.61
N VAL A 45 -9.94 -21.61 -4.49
CA VAL A 45 -11.36 -21.91 -4.35
C VAL A 45 -12.05 -20.60 -4.03
N SER A 46 -13.03 -20.23 -4.85
CA SER A 46 -13.78 -19.00 -4.74
C SER A 46 -15.25 -19.33 -4.54
N GLU A 47 -15.86 -18.67 -3.57
CA GLU A 47 -17.29 -18.67 -3.33
C GLU A 47 -17.70 -17.18 -3.27
N PRO A 48 -18.47 -16.66 -4.23
CA PRO A 48 -19.13 -17.36 -5.34
C PRO A 48 -18.17 -17.86 -6.45
N PRO A 49 -18.62 -18.78 -7.34
CA PRO A 49 -17.79 -19.38 -8.39
C PRO A 49 -17.24 -18.38 -9.42
N ASP A 50 -17.91 -17.25 -9.63
CA ASP A 50 -17.45 -16.14 -10.46
C ASP A 50 -17.13 -14.91 -9.60
N PRO A 51 -15.94 -14.86 -8.99
CA PRO A 51 -15.55 -13.73 -8.15
C PRO A 51 -15.39 -12.44 -8.95
N ASP A 52 -15.05 -12.51 -10.23
CA ASP A 52 -14.85 -11.31 -11.06
C ASP A 52 -16.17 -10.60 -11.36
N GLN A 53 -17.19 -11.35 -11.78
CA GLN A 53 -18.53 -10.79 -11.97
C GLN A 53 -19.12 -10.28 -10.65
N TYR A 54 -18.98 -11.07 -9.58
CA TYR A 54 -19.47 -10.66 -8.26
C TYR A 54 -18.85 -9.34 -7.79
N LEU A 55 -17.53 -9.19 -7.92
CA LEU A 55 -16.84 -7.96 -7.51
C LEU A 55 -17.26 -6.75 -8.37
N LYS A 56 -17.56 -6.95 -9.66
CA LYS A 56 -18.08 -5.89 -10.52
C LYS A 56 -19.48 -5.45 -10.12
N ASP A 57 -20.36 -6.39 -9.80
CA ASP A 57 -21.74 -6.09 -9.41
C ASP A 57 -21.80 -5.33 -8.09
N GLN A 58 -20.81 -5.51 -7.22
CA GLN A 58 -20.66 -4.78 -5.95
C GLN A 58 -19.83 -3.50 -6.08
N HIS A 59 -19.32 -3.17 -7.27
CA HIS A 59 -18.44 -2.03 -7.49
C HIS A 59 -19.21 -0.69 -7.46
N PRO A 60 -18.71 0.37 -6.80
CA PRO A 60 -17.50 0.43 -5.98
C PRO A 60 -17.72 -0.11 -4.55
N SER A 61 -16.72 -0.84 -4.02
CA SER A 61 -16.81 -1.50 -2.70
C SER A 61 -15.65 -1.14 -1.78
N ILE A 62 -15.83 -1.32 -0.46
CA ILE A 62 -14.74 -1.21 0.53
C ILE A 62 -14.30 -2.62 0.91
N ASN A 63 -13.05 -2.96 0.57
CA ASN A 63 -12.49 -4.28 0.81
C ASN A 63 -11.68 -4.29 2.11
N VAL A 64 -12.11 -5.11 3.08
CA VAL A 64 -11.43 -5.28 4.37
C VAL A 64 -11.03 -6.73 4.54
N PHE A 65 -9.81 -6.96 5.00
CA PHE A 65 -9.26 -8.29 5.19
C PHE A 65 -8.43 -8.35 6.48
N TRP A 66 -8.29 -9.55 7.01
CA TRP A 66 -7.42 -9.81 8.14
C TRP A 66 -5.95 -9.71 7.72
N HIS A 67 -5.08 -9.34 8.65
CA HIS A 67 -3.67 -9.08 8.36
C HIS A 67 -2.96 -10.24 7.64
N GLY A 68 -3.31 -11.49 7.97
CA GLY A 68 -2.76 -12.69 7.34
C GLY A 68 -3.08 -12.88 5.86
N GLN A 69 -4.05 -12.15 5.31
CA GLN A 69 -4.47 -12.27 3.90
C GLN A 69 -3.95 -11.12 3.02
N THR A 70 -3.51 -10.02 3.63
CA THR A 70 -3.09 -8.78 2.95
C THR A 70 -2.12 -9.00 1.79
N MET A 71 -1.19 -9.95 1.91
CA MET A 71 -0.18 -10.18 0.86
C MET A 71 -0.74 -10.89 -0.38
N MET A 72 -1.76 -11.73 -0.22
CA MET A 72 -2.30 -12.54 -1.32
C MET A 72 -3.47 -11.86 -2.03
N ILE A 73 -4.24 -11.02 -1.34
CA ILE A 73 -5.41 -10.31 -1.89
C ILE A 73 -5.10 -9.57 -3.22
N PRO A 74 -3.98 -8.84 -3.38
CA PRO A 74 -3.65 -8.16 -4.63
C PRO A 74 -3.53 -9.08 -5.85
N ALA A 75 -3.25 -10.36 -5.64
CA ALA A 75 -3.14 -11.34 -6.71
C ALA A 75 -4.48 -11.99 -7.09
N TYR A 76 -5.48 -11.92 -6.20
CA TYR A 76 -6.81 -12.49 -6.39
C TYR A 76 -7.89 -11.46 -6.71
N ARG A 77 -7.56 -10.17 -6.68
CA ARG A 77 -8.47 -9.10 -7.11
C ARG A 77 -8.86 -9.24 -8.59
N SER A 78 -10.01 -8.70 -8.95
CA SER A 78 -10.35 -8.52 -10.35
C SER A 78 -9.40 -7.51 -11.02
N GLN A 79 -8.98 -7.77 -12.24
CA GLN A 79 -8.15 -6.81 -13.00
C GLN A 79 -9.00 -5.76 -13.75
N GLN A 80 -10.31 -5.97 -13.81
CA GLN A 80 -11.26 -5.13 -14.55
C GLN A 80 -11.75 -3.93 -13.73
N ILE A 81 -11.36 -3.86 -12.45
CA ILE A 81 -11.76 -2.82 -11.49
C ILE A 81 -10.50 -2.08 -11.02
N PRO A 82 -10.55 -0.74 -10.90
CA PRO A 82 -9.50 0.01 -10.24
C PRO A 82 -9.58 -0.14 -8.72
N TYR A 83 -8.43 -0.33 -8.07
CA TYR A 83 -8.33 -0.49 -6.62
C TYR A 83 -7.42 0.56 -5.99
N SER A 84 -7.79 1.01 -4.79
CA SER A 84 -7.04 1.93 -3.96
C SER A 84 -6.88 1.37 -2.55
N SER A 85 -5.65 1.29 -2.05
CA SER A 85 -5.37 0.72 -0.74
C SER A 85 -4.74 1.73 0.21
N ILE A 86 -5.20 1.73 1.46
CA ILE A 86 -4.61 2.55 2.52
C ILE A 86 -3.38 1.85 3.06
N VAL A 87 -2.21 2.49 2.97
CA VAL A 87 -0.95 1.94 3.44
C VAL A 87 -0.24 2.95 4.34
N ALA A 88 0.23 2.49 5.49
CA ALA A 88 0.97 3.32 6.43
C ALA A 88 2.33 3.77 5.84
N ARG A 89 2.83 4.91 6.33
CA ARG A 89 4.15 5.43 5.93
C ARG A 89 5.18 5.06 7.00
N HIS A 90 5.58 3.79 7.08
CA HIS A 90 6.66 3.37 7.98
C HIS A 90 7.44 2.18 7.43
N GLY A 91 8.57 1.87 8.06
CA GLY A 91 9.73 1.21 7.43
C GLY A 91 9.46 -0.06 6.62
N ASP A 92 8.61 -0.95 7.12
CA ASP A 92 8.19 -2.22 6.51
C ASP A 92 6.96 -2.06 5.60
N ALA A 93 6.03 -1.16 5.94
CA ALA A 93 4.88 -0.82 5.12
C ALA A 93 5.27 -0.27 3.73
N GLU A 94 6.48 0.28 3.57
CA GLU A 94 7.02 0.64 2.25
C GLU A 94 7.25 -0.55 1.32
N ILE A 95 7.56 -1.73 1.86
CA ILE A 95 7.69 -2.95 1.06
C ILE A 95 6.30 -3.35 0.54
N VAL A 96 5.30 -3.31 1.42
CA VAL A 96 3.90 -3.60 1.07
C VAL A 96 3.38 -2.62 0.02
N ALA A 97 3.67 -1.33 0.19
CA ALA A 97 3.38 -0.29 -0.78
C ALA A 97 3.95 -0.61 -2.17
N GLY A 98 5.25 -0.95 -2.23
CA GLY A 98 5.89 -1.33 -3.49
C GLY A 98 5.32 -2.61 -4.10
N VAL A 99 4.84 -3.56 -3.30
CA VAL A 99 4.15 -4.76 -3.80
C VAL A 99 2.81 -4.38 -4.41
N LEU A 100 2.01 -3.56 -3.72
CA LEU A 100 0.69 -3.11 -4.19
C LEU A 100 0.79 -2.30 -5.48
N GLU A 101 1.78 -1.40 -5.58
CA GLU A 101 2.07 -0.65 -6.82
C GLU A 101 2.45 -1.56 -7.97
N ARG A 102 3.25 -2.61 -7.73
CA ARG A 102 3.58 -3.63 -8.74
C ARG A 102 2.36 -4.45 -9.19
N PHE A 103 1.36 -4.57 -8.34
CA PHE A 103 0.04 -5.10 -8.70
C PHE A 103 -0.88 -4.06 -9.34
N GLY A 104 -0.44 -2.81 -9.53
CA GLY A 104 -1.23 -1.74 -10.16
C GLY A 104 -2.32 -1.15 -9.24
N ILE A 105 -2.16 -1.28 -7.93
CA ILE A 105 -3.10 -0.73 -6.94
C ILE A 105 -2.63 0.69 -6.56
N THR A 106 -3.57 1.63 -6.57
CA THR A 106 -3.29 3.03 -6.18
C THR A 106 -3.12 3.12 -4.66
N LEU A 107 -2.15 3.90 -4.20
CA LEU A 107 -1.87 4.01 -2.77
C LEU A 107 -2.49 5.28 -2.17
N ILE A 108 -3.34 5.09 -1.17
CA ILE A 108 -3.75 6.15 -0.25
C ILE A 108 -2.82 6.10 0.94
N ARG A 109 -1.91 7.07 1.01
CA ARG A 109 -0.83 7.04 1.99
C ARG A 109 -1.32 7.54 3.36
N GLY A 110 -1.26 6.66 4.35
CA GLY A 110 -1.57 6.93 5.75
C GLY A 110 -0.62 7.94 6.40
N ALA A 111 -0.88 8.26 7.68
CA ALA A 111 0.01 9.08 8.48
C ALA A 111 1.40 8.43 8.60
N GLY A 112 2.45 9.24 8.55
CA GLY A 112 3.85 8.82 8.66
C GLY A 112 4.53 9.32 9.92
N PRO A 113 5.80 8.97 10.14
CA PRO A 113 6.53 9.26 11.37
C PRO A 113 7.10 10.67 11.20
N GLY A 114 6.26 11.68 11.41
CA GLY A 114 6.67 13.06 11.47
C GLY A 114 5.78 13.75 12.49
N GLY A 115 6.30 14.07 13.68
CA GLY A 115 5.68 14.93 14.69
C GLY A 115 4.30 14.56 15.25
N PHE A 116 4.11 14.77 16.55
CA PHE A 116 2.86 14.54 17.29
C PHE A 116 1.59 15.18 16.66
N ALA A 117 1.73 16.19 15.79
CA ALA A 117 0.61 16.84 15.09
C ALA A 117 0.10 16.10 13.83
N GLN A 118 0.85 15.13 13.30
CA GLN A 118 0.53 14.38 12.07
C GLN A 118 0.15 12.92 12.33
N CYS A 119 0.22 12.47 13.60
CA CYS A 119 -0.06 11.08 13.99
C CYS A 119 -1.52 10.63 13.84
N MET A 120 -2.51 11.53 13.71
CA MET A 120 -3.91 11.14 13.62
C MET A 120 -4.72 12.12 12.77
N GLN A 121 -4.70 11.93 11.44
CA GLN A 121 -5.74 12.49 10.58
C GLN A 121 -6.61 11.38 9.94
N PRO A 122 -7.26 10.50 10.74
CA PRO A 122 -8.21 9.51 10.22
C PRO A 122 -9.24 10.14 9.27
N ALA A 123 -9.71 11.35 9.59
CA ALA A 123 -10.63 12.09 8.74
C ALA A 123 -10.06 12.42 7.37
N THR A 124 -8.76 12.72 7.25
CA THR A 124 -8.13 13.01 5.94
C THR A 124 -7.98 11.75 5.11
N ILE A 125 -7.58 10.63 5.71
CA ILE A 125 -7.51 9.34 5.03
C ILE A 125 -8.91 8.86 4.63
N ALA A 126 -9.89 8.97 5.52
CA ALA A 126 -11.28 8.64 5.23
C ALA A 126 -11.84 9.50 4.09
N ARG A 127 -11.54 10.81 4.06
CA ARG A 127 -11.91 11.68 2.93
C ARG A 127 -11.22 11.28 1.63
N ALA A 128 -9.95 10.89 1.68
CA ALA A 128 -9.22 10.42 0.50
C ALA A 128 -9.83 9.11 -0.03
N ALA A 129 -10.15 8.16 0.86
CA ALA A 129 -10.85 6.92 0.51
C ALA A 129 -12.25 7.19 -0.06
N ALA A 130 -13.02 8.08 0.54
CA ALA A 130 -14.34 8.48 0.03
C ALA A 130 -14.25 9.12 -1.36
N ARG A 131 -13.22 9.94 -1.63
CA ARG A 131 -12.97 10.50 -2.97
C ARG A 131 -12.58 9.42 -3.98
N ALA A 132 -11.77 8.44 -3.58
CA ALA A 132 -11.42 7.31 -4.44
C ALA A 132 -12.66 6.48 -4.80
N LEU A 133 -13.53 6.20 -3.82
CA LEU A 133 -14.83 5.54 -4.05
C LEU A 133 -15.72 6.35 -5.01
N ALA A 134 -15.83 7.66 -4.80
CA ALA A 134 -16.60 8.54 -5.69
C ALA A 134 -16.03 8.62 -7.11
N ALA A 135 -14.71 8.42 -7.27
CA ALA A 135 -14.04 8.32 -8.57
C ALA A 135 -14.16 6.92 -9.22
N GLY A 136 -14.85 5.98 -8.56
CA GLY A 136 -15.06 4.63 -9.05
C GLY A 136 -13.89 3.69 -8.79
N SER A 137 -13.12 3.89 -7.71
CA SER A 137 -12.15 2.90 -7.20
C SER A 137 -12.76 2.09 -6.07
N SER A 138 -12.38 0.82 -5.95
CA SER A 138 -12.66 -0.05 -4.78
C SER A 138 -11.45 -0.30 -3.88
#